data_AF-A0A284R1V5-F1
#
_entry.id   AF-A0A284R1V5-F1
#
_cell.length_a   1.000
_cell.length_b   1.000
_cell.length_c   1.000
_cell.angle_alpha   90.00
_cell.angle_beta   90.00
_cell.angle_gamma   90.00
#
_symmetry.space_group_name_H-M   'P 1'
#
loop_
_entity.id
_entity.type
_entity.pdbx_description
1 polymer ?
#
loop_
_entity_poly.entity_id
_entity_poly.type
_entity_poly.pdbx_seq_one_letter_code
_entity_poly.pdbx_strand_id
1 'polypeptide(L)'
;MGRHSNVFRYSGATKRRSAQQKFQFGKINAAHHTCDETSAHVVGPMLSGQENLGPLDLTELSQARKRAENYQQRLYGLQKKLKRSQKRVETQAEDLGKKATYIGDLEDEIAHLMKESEVMMSKMTLQAEGRVEDRKQLHSLKAKIKRVPNHIVNAMKTTIVDGPSLQLKNNGIIPDDTCSLINDLIAEDGVNPERVLSVLNRMANHLGVPVEGSVSDRSTKRIVLEGGAAAKMQVVQCIKNAKGLTISGDGTTHKNNNLESHHATVIDENNHKTQFFLGIQMAVNHTSETQLEGWVDLVDDLYSIYKHSPHCQSGEDARDFWITVTGMHTDHAEDQKKLFQLLQTWKQRCEHEKRGEETILKSTPHELLDILFKVSQEAIINAGGMASWENLSQNQRKTHHDEAFCRFAFELGEAEFMKLDDSQKKNIDLLIWAGCCMHKEMNAFKGGCTHMSRWWEENGISGPIKMYNRDNAAAADLGAGTAAAKRAEDRTQGGAIKVSSLAGAVFRHKDWKHGQQDTLRYFWDLEMGFTLCFPDTSNTQFQSHAEACAIIITYLDLILQFLSYVEQNKAS
;
A
#
# COMPACT_ATOMS: atom_id res chain seq x y z
N MET A 1 -37.70 49.11 20.92
CA MET A 1 -38.65 48.24 20.20
C MET A 1 -37.90 46.95 19.90
N GLY A 2 -37.91 45.88 20.68
CA GLY A 2 -39.03 45.24 21.36
C GLY A 2 -39.41 43.97 20.59
N ARG A 3 -38.64 42.89 20.76
CA ARG A 3 -39.12 41.49 20.66
C ARG A 3 -38.08 40.50 21.21
N HIS A 4 -38.51 39.83 22.27
CA HIS A 4 -37.87 38.69 22.91
C HIS A 4 -37.65 37.52 21.94
N SER A 5 -36.54 36.80 22.10
CA SER A 5 -36.44 35.40 21.69
C SER A 5 -35.62 34.61 22.72
N ASN A 6 -36.26 33.57 23.22
CA ASN A 6 -35.84 32.71 24.32
C ASN A 6 -34.53 31.97 24.07
N VAL A 7 -33.68 31.97 25.09
CA VAL A 7 -32.54 31.05 25.22
C VAL A 7 -33.12 29.67 25.59
N PHE A 8 -33.16 28.74 24.63
CA PHE A 8 -33.32 27.33 24.92
C PHE A 8 -31.93 26.68 24.99
N ARG A 9 -31.51 26.33 26.21
CA ARG A 9 -30.42 25.37 26.44
C ARG A 9 -30.94 23.97 26.09
N TYR A 10 -30.42 23.35 25.04
CA TYR A 10 -30.56 21.90 24.84
C TYR A 10 -29.39 21.19 25.51
N SER A 11 -29.69 20.48 26.60
CA SER A 11 -28.82 19.49 27.20
C SER A 11 -28.84 18.22 26.33
N GLY A 12 -27.76 17.93 25.63
CA GLY A 12 -27.56 16.66 24.94
C GLY A 12 -27.30 15.53 25.93
N ALA A 13 -28.36 14.92 26.47
CA ALA A 13 -28.27 13.67 27.21
C ALA A 13 -28.17 12.50 26.22
N THR A 14 -26.98 11.94 26.06
CA THR A 14 -26.74 10.73 25.27
C THR A 14 -27.44 9.54 25.95
N LYS A 15 -28.63 9.16 25.48
CA LYS A 15 -29.29 7.91 25.90
C LYS A 15 -28.51 6.72 25.33
N ARG A 16 -27.57 6.20 26.13
CA ARG A 16 -27.03 4.83 25.97
C ARG A 16 -28.21 3.85 26.05
N ARG A 17 -28.49 3.15 24.95
CA ARG A 17 -29.41 2.00 24.96
C ARG A 17 -28.83 0.90 25.84
N SER A 18 -29.64 0.40 26.76
CA SER A 18 -29.27 -0.64 27.73
C SER A 18 -29.23 -2.02 27.06
N ALA A 19 -28.36 -2.89 27.58
CA ALA A 19 -28.16 -4.27 27.13
C ALA A 19 -29.45 -5.14 27.14
N GLN A 20 -30.53 -4.69 27.78
CA GLN A 20 -31.81 -5.39 27.87
C GLN A 20 -32.63 -5.41 26.57
N GLN A 21 -32.40 -4.51 25.61
CA GLN A 21 -33.12 -4.54 24.33
C GLN A 21 -32.47 -5.46 23.27
N LYS A 22 -31.20 -5.84 23.44
CA LYS A 22 -30.54 -6.86 22.60
C LYS A 22 -30.90 -8.30 22.99
N PHE A 23 -31.46 -8.51 24.20
CA PHE A 23 -31.80 -9.83 24.74
C PHE A 23 -33.19 -10.36 24.28
N GLN A 24 -34.01 -9.53 23.64
CA GLN A 24 -35.36 -9.92 23.19
C GLN A 24 -35.42 -10.43 21.74
N PHE A 25 -34.41 -10.18 20.90
CA PHE A 25 -34.36 -10.72 19.53
C PHE A 25 -33.68 -12.09 19.40
N GLY A 26 -32.97 -12.55 20.44
CA GLY A 26 -32.33 -13.88 20.46
C GLY A 26 -33.27 -15.04 20.84
N LYS A 27 -34.50 -14.77 21.31
CA LYS A 27 -35.42 -15.81 21.80
C LYS A 27 -36.41 -16.35 20.77
N ILE A 28 -36.45 -15.82 19.54
CA ILE A 28 -37.40 -16.27 18.51
C ILE A 28 -36.79 -17.33 17.56
N ASN A 29 -35.46 -17.40 17.43
CA ASN A 29 -34.80 -18.42 16.60
C ASN A 29 -34.45 -19.74 17.30
N ALA A 30 -34.72 -19.87 18.61
CA ALA A 30 -34.43 -21.08 19.39
C ALA A 30 -35.64 -21.99 19.63
N ALA A 31 -36.81 -21.69 19.04
CA ALA A 31 -38.04 -22.46 19.26
C ALA A 31 -38.44 -23.38 18.07
N HIS A 32 -37.60 -23.53 17.04
CA HIS A 32 -37.92 -24.33 15.85
C HIS A 32 -37.13 -25.64 15.69
N HIS A 33 -36.25 -25.98 16.64
CA HIS A 33 -35.59 -27.29 16.67
C HIS A 33 -35.51 -27.80 18.11
N THR A 34 -36.52 -28.57 18.52
CA THR A 34 -36.50 -29.64 19.55
C THR A 34 -37.94 -29.93 19.98
N CYS A 35 -38.50 -31.05 19.51
CA CYS A 35 -39.48 -31.88 20.22
C CYS A 35 -39.83 -33.07 19.32
N ASP A 36 -38.94 -34.06 19.34
CA ASP A 36 -39.34 -35.45 19.17
C ASP A 36 -39.86 -35.99 20.51
N GLU A 37 -40.92 -36.79 20.39
CA GLU A 37 -41.42 -37.83 21.29
C GLU A 37 -41.81 -37.45 22.73
N THR A 38 -43.11 -37.58 23.06
CA THR A 38 -43.60 -38.58 24.06
C THR A 38 -45.11 -38.53 24.31
N SER A 39 -45.66 -39.75 24.39
CA SER A 39 -46.75 -40.20 25.29
C SER A 39 -48.20 -39.77 25.03
N ALA A 40 -49.06 -40.75 24.73
CA ALA A 40 -50.04 -41.22 25.71
C ALA A 40 -50.83 -42.42 25.18
N HIS A 41 -50.51 -43.60 25.71
CA HIS A 41 -51.43 -44.72 25.79
C HIS A 41 -52.69 -44.29 26.54
N VAL A 42 -53.85 -44.29 25.87
CA VAL A 42 -55.14 -44.25 26.56
C VAL A 42 -55.62 -45.68 26.75
N VAL A 43 -55.57 -46.11 28.00
CA VAL A 43 -56.18 -47.32 28.53
C VAL A 43 -57.70 -47.16 28.47
N GLY A 44 -58.37 -47.96 27.65
CA GLY A 44 -59.82 -48.12 27.69
C GLY A 44 -60.21 -49.21 28.71
N PRO A 45 -61.17 -48.98 29.61
CA PRO A 45 -61.60 -50.00 30.56
C PRO A 45 -62.51 -51.03 29.89
N MET A 46 -62.18 -52.31 30.08
CA MET A 46 -63.11 -53.43 29.94
C MET A 46 -64.22 -53.28 30.98
N LEU A 47 -65.46 -53.07 30.53
CA LEU A 47 -66.65 -53.40 31.29
C LEU A 47 -67.53 -54.33 30.45
N SER A 48 -67.60 -55.55 30.94
CA SER A 48 -68.57 -56.59 30.66
C SER A 48 -70.00 -56.07 30.80
N GLY A 49 -70.80 -56.24 29.75
CA GLY A 49 -72.24 -56.03 29.78
C GLY A 49 -72.86 -56.62 28.52
N GLN A 50 -73.33 -57.87 28.62
CA GLN A 50 -74.29 -58.42 27.67
C GLN A 50 -75.57 -57.59 27.81
N GLU A 51 -75.80 -56.64 26.92
CA GLU A 51 -77.13 -56.05 26.74
C GLU A 51 -77.48 -55.96 25.25
N ASN A 52 -78.59 -56.63 24.97
CA ASN A 52 -79.39 -56.64 23.76
C ASN A 52 -79.18 -55.44 22.83
N LEU A 53 -78.70 -55.72 21.62
CA LEU A 53 -78.84 -54.87 20.44
C LEU A 53 -80.33 -54.69 20.12
N GLY A 54 -80.95 -53.75 20.83
CA GLY A 54 -82.20 -53.12 20.40
C GLY A 54 -81.96 -52.37 19.08
N PRO A 55 -82.97 -52.33 18.18
CA PRO A 55 -82.78 -51.80 16.84
C PRO A 55 -82.39 -50.32 16.93
N LEU A 56 -81.14 -50.02 16.53
CA LEU A 56 -80.58 -48.68 16.43
C LEU A 56 -81.57 -47.79 15.67
N ASP A 57 -82.11 -46.80 16.38
CA ASP A 57 -82.99 -45.79 15.83
C ASP A 57 -82.23 -45.06 14.71
N LEU A 58 -82.52 -45.46 13.46
CA LEU A 58 -81.97 -44.90 12.23
C LEU A 58 -82.07 -43.36 12.20
N THR A 59 -82.98 -42.80 12.98
CA THR A 59 -83.20 -41.36 13.12
C THR A 59 -82.07 -40.67 13.90
N GLU A 60 -81.61 -41.22 15.03
CA GLU A 60 -80.51 -40.61 15.82
C GLU A 60 -79.17 -40.68 15.08
N LEU A 61 -78.90 -41.79 14.40
CA LEU A 61 -77.67 -41.99 13.63
C LEU A 61 -77.64 -41.08 12.40
N SER A 62 -78.79 -40.87 11.76
CA SER A 62 -78.98 -39.87 10.70
C SER A 62 -78.73 -38.44 11.20
N GLN A 63 -79.26 -38.08 12.37
CA GLN A 63 -79.05 -36.76 12.97
C GLN A 63 -77.59 -36.53 13.41
N ALA A 64 -76.91 -37.56 13.93
CA ALA A 64 -75.50 -37.49 14.28
C ALA A 64 -74.63 -37.31 13.03
N ARG A 65 -74.94 -38.02 11.93
CA ARG A 65 -74.24 -37.87 10.65
C ARG A 65 -74.41 -36.47 10.05
N LYS A 66 -75.63 -35.91 10.09
CA LYS A 66 -75.91 -34.52 9.69
C LYS A 66 -75.12 -33.51 10.52
N ARG A 67 -74.98 -33.74 11.82
CA ARG A 67 -74.15 -32.89 12.70
C ARG A 67 -72.67 -32.98 12.34
N ALA A 68 -72.15 -34.19 12.11
CA ALA A 68 -70.77 -34.42 11.70
C ALA A 68 -70.44 -33.74 10.35
N GLU A 69 -71.33 -33.84 9.37
CA GLU A 69 -71.20 -33.17 8.06
C GLU A 69 -71.19 -31.64 8.21
N ASN A 70 -72.07 -31.07 9.05
CA ASN A 70 -72.08 -29.65 9.37
C ASN A 70 -70.78 -29.20 10.05
N TYR A 71 -70.22 -29.99 10.98
CA TYR A 71 -68.93 -29.69 11.61
C TYR A 71 -67.77 -29.74 10.61
N GLN A 72 -67.76 -30.72 9.70
CA GLN A 72 -66.76 -30.81 8.63
C GLN A 72 -66.81 -29.60 7.70
N GLN A 73 -68.01 -29.17 7.27
CA GLN A 73 -68.15 -27.96 6.46
C GLN A 73 -67.68 -26.71 7.20
N ARG A 74 -67.96 -26.60 8.51
CA ARG A 74 -67.50 -25.47 9.33
C ARG A 74 -65.98 -25.46 9.51
N LEU A 75 -65.37 -26.63 9.73
CA LEU A 75 -63.91 -26.78 9.80
C LEU A 75 -63.23 -26.40 8.48
N TYR A 76 -63.78 -26.86 7.34
CA TYR A 76 -63.29 -26.47 6.02
C TYR A 76 -63.38 -24.95 5.80
N GLY A 77 -64.50 -24.34 6.22
CA GLY A 77 -64.68 -22.88 6.17
C GLY A 77 -63.67 -22.11 7.03
N LEU A 78 -63.36 -22.62 8.22
CA LEU A 78 -62.34 -22.04 9.12
C LEU A 78 -60.93 -22.19 8.56
N GLN A 79 -60.56 -23.36 8.02
CA GLN A 79 -59.27 -23.58 7.38
C GLN A 79 -59.06 -22.63 6.19
N LYS A 80 -60.10 -22.40 5.38
CA LYS A 80 -60.05 -21.44 4.27
C LYS A 80 -59.86 -20.00 4.74
N LYS A 81 -60.50 -19.61 5.86
CA LYS A 81 -60.30 -18.29 6.49
C LYS A 81 -58.88 -18.14 7.05
N LEU A 82 -58.36 -19.17 7.73
CA LEU A 82 -57.01 -19.18 8.29
C LEU A 82 -55.93 -19.06 7.20
N LYS A 83 -56.09 -19.79 6.09
CA LYS A 83 -55.17 -19.70 4.94
C LYS A 83 -55.18 -18.31 4.31
N ARG A 84 -56.35 -17.64 4.25
CA ARG A 84 -56.47 -16.26 3.76
C ARG A 84 -55.82 -15.24 4.72
N SER A 85 -55.96 -15.43 6.04
CA SER A 85 -55.31 -14.55 7.02
C SER A 85 -53.79 -14.74 7.02
N GLN A 86 -53.28 -15.98 6.92
CA GLN A 86 -51.85 -16.25 6.80
C GLN A 86 -51.25 -15.54 5.58
N LYS A 87 -51.88 -15.68 4.41
CA LYS A 87 -51.42 -14.99 3.20
C LYS A 87 -51.40 -13.47 3.35
N ARG A 88 -52.38 -12.89 4.06
CA ARG A 88 -52.38 -11.44 4.37
C ARG A 88 -51.21 -11.03 5.27
N VAL A 89 -50.90 -11.83 6.29
CA VAL A 89 -49.78 -11.59 7.19
C VAL A 89 -48.45 -11.69 6.45
N GLU A 90 -48.27 -12.69 5.58
CA GLU A 90 -47.08 -12.84 4.74
C GLU A 90 -46.87 -11.62 3.84
N THR A 91 -47.91 -11.15 3.15
CA THR A 91 -47.81 -9.94 2.31
C THR A 91 -47.49 -8.69 3.13
N GLN A 92 -48.02 -8.56 4.35
CA GLN A 92 -47.69 -7.45 5.24
C GLN A 92 -46.24 -7.53 5.76
N ALA A 93 -45.73 -8.73 6.03
CA ALA A 93 -44.35 -8.94 6.45
C ALA A 93 -43.36 -8.56 5.33
N GLU A 94 -43.67 -8.90 4.08
CA GLU A 94 -42.88 -8.48 2.92
C GLU A 94 -42.87 -6.95 2.74
N ASP A 95 -44.02 -6.29 2.89
CA ASP A 95 -44.12 -4.82 2.79
C ASP A 95 -43.33 -4.12 3.92
N LEU A 96 -43.39 -4.66 5.15
CA LEU A 96 -42.59 -4.16 6.26
C LEU A 96 -41.09 -4.36 6.04
N GLY A 97 -40.68 -5.48 5.43
CA GLY A 97 -39.29 -5.73 5.04
C GLY A 97 -38.76 -4.68 4.07
N LYS A 98 -39.53 -4.36 3.02
CA LYS A 98 -39.18 -3.32 2.03
C LYS A 98 -39.11 -1.92 2.65
N LYS A 99 -39.99 -1.61 3.61
CA LYS A 99 -39.94 -0.34 4.33
C LYS A 99 -38.73 -0.25 5.26
N ALA A 100 -38.34 -1.35 5.91
CA ALA A 100 -37.16 -1.40 6.76
C ALA A 100 -35.86 -1.17 5.97
N THR A 101 -35.73 -1.77 4.77
CA THR A 101 -34.57 -1.51 3.90
C THR A 101 -34.53 -0.05 3.45
N TYR A 102 -35.67 0.51 3.04
CA TYR A 102 -35.75 1.92 2.63
C TYR A 102 -35.41 2.90 3.76
N ILE A 103 -35.79 2.58 5.01
CA ILE A 103 -35.40 3.37 6.19
C ILE A 103 -33.88 3.29 6.41
N GLY A 104 -33.27 2.11 6.24
CA GLY A 104 -31.81 1.95 6.34
C GLY A 104 -31.07 2.81 5.31
N ASP A 105 -31.51 2.79 4.05
CA ASP A 105 -30.92 3.61 2.98
C ASP A 105 -31.00 5.12 3.31
N LEU A 106 -32.13 5.57 3.86
CA LEU A 106 -32.31 6.97 4.30
C LEU A 106 -31.44 7.32 5.51
N GLU A 107 -31.23 6.39 6.45
CA GLU A 107 -30.34 6.60 7.60
C GLU A 107 -28.89 6.76 7.15
N ASP A 108 -28.44 5.98 6.16
CA ASP A 108 -27.12 6.09 5.56
C ASP A 108 -26.94 7.42 4.79
N GLU A 109 -27.96 7.86 4.05
CA GLU A 109 -27.95 9.16 3.35
C GLU A 109 -27.88 10.34 4.32
N ILE A 110 -28.65 10.29 5.42
CA ILE A 110 -28.59 11.31 6.49
C ILE A 110 -27.19 11.33 7.12
N ALA A 111 -26.60 10.17 7.40
CA ALA A 111 -25.24 10.09 7.96
C ALA A 111 -24.19 10.70 7.02
N HIS A 112 -24.32 10.45 5.71
CA HIS A 112 -23.46 11.05 4.70
C HIS A 112 -23.59 12.59 4.67
N LEU A 113 -24.82 13.10 4.59
CA LEU A 113 -25.10 14.55 4.57
C LEU A 113 -24.65 15.26 5.85
N MET A 114 -24.78 14.61 7.01
CA MET A 114 -24.28 15.16 8.27
C MET A 114 -22.75 15.31 8.25
N LYS A 115 -22.03 14.33 7.71
CA LYS A 115 -20.57 14.38 7.58
C LYS A 115 -20.12 15.47 6.61
N GLU A 116 -20.81 15.63 5.47
CA GLU A 116 -20.54 16.73 4.54
C GLU A 116 -20.80 18.11 5.17
N SER A 117 -21.88 18.24 5.95
CA SER A 117 -22.19 19.49 6.66
C SER A 117 -21.11 19.84 7.70
N GLU A 118 -20.53 18.86 8.39
CA GLU A 118 -19.46 19.08 9.37
C GLU A 118 -18.16 19.55 8.71
N VAL A 119 -17.83 18.96 7.56
CA VAL A 119 -16.69 19.39 6.72
C VAL A 119 -16.92 20.81 6.20
N MET A 120 -18.14 21.10 5.72
CA MET A 120 -18.50 22.43 5.21
C MET A 120 -18.43 23.50 6.32
N MET A 121 -18.96 23.20 7.51
CA MET A 121 -18.88 24.07 8.68
C MET A 121 -17.42 24.35 9.05
N SER A 122 -16.58 23.32 9.14
CA SER A 122 -15.14 23.47 9.43
C SER A 122 -14.43 24.37 8.41
N LYS A 123 -14.74 24.21 7.12
CA LYS A 123 -14.22 25.05 6.04
C LYS A 123 -14.69 26.51 6.16
N MET A 124 -15.94 26.75 6.56
CA MET A 124 -16.45 28.10 6.82
C MET A 124 -15.78 28.75 8.03
N THR A 125 -15.49 28.00 9.10
CA THR A 125 -14.77 28.51 10.27
C THR A 125 -13.35 28.92 9.89
N LEU A 126 -12.62 28.07 9.15
CA LEU A 126 -11.27 28.38 8.66
C LEU A 126 -11.27 29.60 7.72
N GLN A 127 -12.28 29.73 6.84
CA GLN A 127 -12.42 30.93 6.01
C GLN A 127 -12.74 32.20 6.84
N ALA A 128 -13.51 32.07 7.91
CA ALA A 128 -13.81 33.21 8.80
C ALA A 128 -12.56 33.66 9.56
N GLU A 129 -11.74 32.72 10.05
CA GLU A 129 -10.45 32.99 10.70
C GLU A 129 -9.45 33.60 9.71
N GLY A 130 -9.35 33.05 8.50
CA GLY A 130 -8.54 33.61 7.41
C GLY A 130 -8.93 35.05 7.08
N ARG A 131 -10.23 35.36 6.99
CA ARG A 131 -10.71 36.75 6.76
C ARG A 131 -10.38 37.71 7.89
N VAL A 132 -10.26 37.24 9.13
CA VAL A 132 -9.82 38.07 10.26
C VAL A 132 -8.33 38.38 10.11
N GLU A 133 -7.53 37.40 9.72
CA GLU A 133 -6.10 37.59 9.47
C GLU A 133 -5.85 38.48 8.25
N ASP A 134 -6.58 38.28 7.16
CA ASP A 134 -6.56 39.15 5.97
C ASP A 134 -6.95 40.59 6.33
N ARG A 135 -7.91 40.80 7.25
CA ARG A 135 -8.26 42.14 7.74
C ARG A 135 -7.14 42.77 8.57
N LYS A 136 -6.44 42.00 9.40
CA LYS A 136 -5.25 42.48 10.12
C LYS A 136 -4.11 42.80 9.16
N GLN A 137 -3.88 41.95 8.16
CA GLN A 137 -2.90 42.18 7.12
C GLN A 137 -3.25 43.40 6.28
N LEU A 138 -4.51 43.57 5.88
CA LEU A 138 -5.00 44.75 5.16
C LEU A 138 -4.87 46.01 6.00
N HIS A 139 -5.16 45.95 7.31
CA HIS A 139 -4.95 47.07 8.23
C HIS A 139 -3.45 47.39 8.37
N SER A 140 -2.60 46.38 8.49
CA SER A 140 -1.14 46.52 8.52
C SER A 140 -0.61 47.12 7.22
N LEU A 141 -1.09 46.66 6.06
CA LEU A 141 -0.77 47.19 4.74
C LEU A 141 -1.26 48.62 4.58
N LYS A 142 -2.49 48.96 4.99
CA LYS A 142 -2.97 50.35 4.99
C LYS A 142 -2.16 51.24 5.93
N ALA A 143 -1.75 50.73 7.09
CA ALA A 143 -0.86 51.46 8.01
C ALA A 143 0.54 51.64 7.41
N LYS A 144 1.08 50.63 6.72
CA LYS A 144 2.35 50.70 5.98
C LYS A 144 2.24 51.73 4.85
N ILE A 145 1.19 51.68 4.02
CA ILE A 145 0.90 52.64 2.94
C ILE A 145 0.76 54.06 3.50
N LYS A 146 0.08 54.25 4.63
CA LYS A 146 -0.01 55.57 5.28
C LYS A 146 1.35 56.08 5.79
N ARG A 147 2.27 55.17 6.11
CA ARG A 147 3.66 55.48 6.47
C ARG A 147 4.58 55.60 5.25
N VAL A 148 4.17 55.19 4.05
CA VAL A 148 4.99 55.28 2.82
C VAL A 148 5.46 56.70 2.53
N PRO A 149 4.66 57.78 2.66
CA PRO A 149 5.18 59.14 2.45
C PRO A 149 6.29 59.50 3.44
N ASN A 150 6.15 59.13 4.71
CA ASN A 150 7.18 59.34 5.74
C ASN A 150 8.39 58.41 5.55
N HIS A 151 8.18 57.19 5.05
CA HIS A 151 9.24 56.27 4.67
C HIS A 151 9.94 56.71 3.39
N ILE A 152 9.29 57.35 2.43
CA ILE A 152 9.92 57.93 1.25
C ILE A 152 10.72 59.17 1.65
N VAL A 153 10.20 60.01 2.54
CA VAL A 153 10.93 61.18 3.07
C VAL A 153 12.12 60.76 3.95
N ASN A 154 11.98 59.71 4.76
CA ASN A 154 13.07 59.14 5.56
C ASN A 154 14.03 58.31 4.71
N ALA A 155 13.54 57.51 3.75
CA ALA A 155 14.36 56.77 2.80
C ALA A 155 15.12 57.75 1.92
N MET A 156 14.56 58.84 1.39
CA MET A 156 15.32 59.87 0.67
C MET A 156 16.38 60.56 1.55
N LYS A 157 16.19 60.57 2.88
CA LYS A 157 17.21 61.02 3.84
C LYS A 157 18.26 59.94 4.19
N THR A 158 17.95 58.65 4.05
CA THR A 158 18.89 57.53 4.33
C THR A 158 19.45 56.82 3.09
N THR A 159 18.87 56.97 1.89
CA THR A 159 19.29 56.34 0.61
C THR A 159 20.34 57.14 -0.14
N ILE A 160 20.86 58.20 0.46
CA ILE A 160 22.14 58.77 0.03
C ILE A 160 23.32 57.92 0.58
N VAL A 161 23.06 56.90 1.41
CA VAL A 161 24.08 55.96 1.89
C VAL A 161 23.57 54.52 1.79
N ASP A 162 24.03 53.84 0.72
CA ASP A 162 24.02 52.40 0.44
C ASP A 162 22.68 51.67 0.20
N GLY A 163 22.50 51.16 -1.03
CA GLY A 163 21.44 50.21 -1.38
C GLY A 163 21.69 48.80 -0.83
N PRO A 164 20.69 47.89 -0.82
CA PRO A 164 20.87 46.55 -0.31
C PRO A 164 21.91 45.78 -1.15
N SER A 165 23.00 45.36 -0.52
CA SER A 165 24.02 44.47 -1.08
C SER A 165 23.84 43.05 -0.56
N LEU A 166 24.21 42.04 -1.37
CA LEU A 166 24.24 40.64 -0.96
C LEU A 166 25.60 40.32 -0.38
N GLN A 167 25.69 40.26 0.95
CA GLN A 167 26.94 39.93 1.65
C GLN A 167 27.12 38.41 1.76
N LEU A 168 28.09 37.87 1.03
CA LEU A 168 28.42 36.44 1.06
C LEU A 168 29.15 36.02 2.35
N LYS A 169 29.79 36.98 3.02
CA LYS A 169 30.51 36.78 4.27
C LYS A 169 30.24 37.91 5.24
N ASN A 170 30.06 37.57 6.51
CA ASN A 170 30.05 38.51 7.61
C ASN A 170 31.25 38.19 8.53
N ASN A 171 32.19 39.13 8.66
CA ASN A 171 33.41 38.95 9.45
C ASN A 171 34.20 37.67 9.11
N GLY A 172 34.25 37.32 7.82
CA GLY A 172 34.95 36.12 7.32
C GLY A 172 34.17 34.80 7.46
N ILE A 173 33.03 34.82 8.14
CA ILE A 173 32.11 33.68 8.29
C ILE A 173 31.07 33.72 7.16
N ILE A 174 30.76 32.58 6.55
CA ILE A 174 29.69 32.47 5.57
C ILE A 174 28.38 32.30 6.36
N PRO A 175 27.40 33.22 6.25
CA PRO A 175 26.14 33.12 6.98
C PRO A 175 25.30 31.90 6.56
N ASP A 176 24.46 31.41 7.47
CA ASP A 176 23.59 30.24 7.22
C ASP A 176 22.67 30.45 6.02
N ASP A 177 22.10 31.65 5.85
CA ASP A 177 21.25 31.99 4.69
C ASP A 177 22.03 31.86 3.36
N THR A 178 23.31 32.25 3.36
CA THR A 178 24.19 32.10 2.19
C THR A 178 24.54 30.63 1.94
N CYS A 179 24.78 29.86 3.01
CA CYS A 179 25.00 28.42 2.91
C CYS A 179 23.75 27.70 2.35
N SER A 180 22.55 28.07 2.82
CA SER A 180 21.28 27.53 2.33
C SER A 180 21.10 27.86 0.85
N LEU A 181 21.27 29.11 0.44
CA LEU A 181 21.17 29.52 -0.96
C LEU A 181 22.14 28.76 -1.87
N ILE A 182 23.39 28.55 -1.42
CA ILE A 182 24.38 27.78 -2.18
C ILE A 182 23.96 26.31 -2.29
N ASN A 183 23.43 25.72 -1.21
CA ASN A 183 22.93 24.35 -1.22
C ASN A 183 21.72 24.19 -2.16
N ASP A 184 20.74 25.09 -2.09
CA ASP A 184 19.54 25.03 -2.94
C ASP A 184 19.91 25.12 -4.42
N LEU A 185 20.79 26.06 -4.79
CA LEU A 185 21.25 26.19 -6.17
C LEU A 185 21.94 24.90 -6.68
N ILE A 186 22.69 24.21 -5.82
CA ILE A 186 23.42 23.01 -6.22
C ILE A 186 22.52 21.78 -6.24
N ALA A 187 21.77 21.56 -5.16
CA ALA A 187 21.00 20.35 -4.92
C ALA A 187 19.66 20.36 -5.67
N GLU A 188 18.93 21.48 -5.65
CA GLU A 188 17.60 21.60 -6.26
C GLU A 188 17.69 22.07 -7.72
N ASP A 189 18.53 23.09 -8.00
CA ASP A 189 18.63 23.67 -9.34
C ASP A 189 19.75 23.04 -10.21
N GLY A 190 20.50 22.07 -9.67
CA GLY A 190 21.53 21.33 -10.40
C GLY A 190 22.71 22.19 -10.87
N VAL A 191 22.96 23.32 -10.22
CA VAL A 191 24.09 24.19 -10.56
C VAL A 191 25.39 23.50 -10.18
N ASN A 192 26.32 23.42 -11.15
CA ASN A 192 27.65 22.88 -10.88
C ASN A 192 28.32 23.67 -9.72
N PRO A 193 28.84 23.02 -8.67
CA PRO A 193 29.46 23.70 -7.52
C PRO A 193 30.54 24.72 -7.90
N GLU A 194 31.31 24.49 -8.96
CA GLU A 194 32.36 25.40 -9.45
C GLU A 194 31.79 26.64 -10.16
N ARG A 195 30.50 26.62 -10.49
CA ARG A 195 29.79 27.70 -11.19
C ARG A 195 28.77 28.42 -10.33
N VAL A 196 28.48 27.94 -9.12
CA VAL A 196 27.44 28.50 -8.25
C VAL A 196 27.61 30.00 -8.02
N LEU A 197 28.85 30.45 -7.76
CA LEU A 197 29.15 31.86 -7.55
C LEU A 197 29.00 32.69 -8.83
N SER A 198 29.33 32.11 -9.99
CA SER A 198 29.14 32.77 -11.29
C SER A 198 27.66 32.97 -11.60
N VAL A 199 26.82 31.97 -11.31
CA VAL A 199 25.37 32.05 -11.45
C VAL A 199 24.80 33.12 -10.51
N LEU A 200 25.17 33.07 -9.23
CA LEU A 200 24.72 34.03 -8.23
C LEU A 200 25.11 35.48 -8.60
N ASN A 201 26.34 35.71 -9.05
CA ASN A 201 26.79 37.04 -9.51
C ASN A 201 26.01 37.51 -10.74
N ARG A 202 25.71 36.62 -11.71
CA ARG A 202 24.91 36.99 -12.89
C ARG A 202 23.49 37.39 -12.50
N MET A 203 22.86 36.65 -11.60
CA MET A 203 21.51 36.94 -11.11
C MET A 203 21.49 38.27 -10.34
N ALA A 204 22.41 38.46 -9.40
CA ALA A 204 22.50 39.67 -8.59
C ALA A 204 22.79 40.91 -9.45
N ASN A 205 23.70 40.81 -10.43
CA ASN A 205 23.97 41.87 -11.40
C ASN A 205 22.72 42.24 -12.21
N HIS A 206 21.94 41.24 -12.65
CA HIS A 206 20.70 41.50 -13.39
C HIS A 206 19.65 42.22 -12.53
N LEU A 207 19.60 41.92 -11.24
CA LEU A 207 18.70 42.55 -10.26
C LEU A 207 19.21 43.89 -9.72
N GLY A 208 20.41 44.34 -10.13
CA GLY A 208 21.03 45.55 -9.62
C GLY A 208 21.46 45.47 -8.16
N VAL A 209 21.66 44.26 -7.63
CA VAL A 209 22.10 44.00 -6.26
C VAL A 209 23.61 43.70 -6.29
N PRO A 210 24.47 44.56 -5.73
CA PRO A 210 25.90 44.28 -5.68
C PRO A 210 26.17 43.10 -4.73
N VAL A 211 27.04 42.18 -5.15
CA VAL A 211 27.49 41.04 -4.33
C VAL A 211 28.81 41.40 -3.67
N GLU A 212 28.86 41.31 -2.34
CA GLU A 212 30.04 41.61 -1.54
C GLU A 212 30.68 40.33 -1.00
N GLY A 213 32.01 40.25 -1.14
CA GLY A 213 32.79 39.10 -0.69
C GLY A 213 32.89 37.97 -1.72
N SER A 214 33.36 36.81 -1.28
CA SER A 214 33.53 35.63 -2.13
C SER A 214 33.47 34.33 -1.31
N VAL A 215 32.98 33.26 -1.94
CA VAL A 215 33.02 31.90 -1.41
C VAL A 215 33.95 31.08 -2.27
N SER A 216 34.91 30.39 -1.65
CA SER A 216 35.87 29.54 -2.38
C SER A 216 35.23 28.22 -2.78
N ASP A 217 35.71 27.57 -3.84
CA ASP A 217 35.24 26.23 -4.24
C ASP A 217 35.35 25.21 -3.09
N ARG A 218 36.40 25.32 -2.27
CA ARG A 218 36.58 24.49 -1.07
C ARG A 218 35.45 24.72 -0.06
N SER A 219 35.08 25.98 0.17
CA SER A 219 33.97 26.34 1.05
C SER A 219 32.65 25.84 0.49
N THR A 220 32.40 26.04 -0.81
CA THR A 220 31.20 25.52 -1.49
C THR A 220 31.07 24.01 -1.32
N LYS A 221 32.15 23.25 -1.57
CA LYS A 221 32.16 21.78 -1.38
C LYS A 221 31.86 21.39 0.08
N ARG A 222 32.36 22.14 1.06
CA ARG A 222 32.07 21.90 2.48
C ARG A 222 30.61 22.19 2.83
N ILE A 223 30.06 23.29 2.33
CA ILE A 223 28.65 23.66 2.52
C ILE A 223 27.73 22.55 2.02
N VAL A 224 28.05 21.93 0.87
CA VAL A 224 27.30 20.78 0.33
C VAL A 224 27.43 19.54 1.22
N LEU A 225 28.63 19.24 1.73
CA LEU A 225 28.83 18.11 2.64
C LEU A 225 28.09 18.30 3.97
N GLU A 226 28.14 19.52 4.52
CA GLU A 226 27.40 19.90 5.72
C GLU A 226 25.88 19.82 5.49
N GLY A 227 25.40 20.29 4.34
CA GLY A 227 24.01 20.16 3.92
C GLY A 227 23.56 18.70 3.81
N GLY A 228 24.42 17.82 3.26
CA GLY A 228 24.16 16.38 3.20
C GLY A 228 24.08 15.73 4.59
N ALA A 229 24.98 16.10 5.51
CA ALA A 229 24.90 15.64 6.90
C ALA A 229 23.63 16.15 7.59
N ALA A 230 23.25 17.41 7.37
CA ALA A 230 22.01 17.99 7.90
C ALA A 230 20.77 17.27 7.38
N ALA A 231 20.72 16.94 6.08
CA ALA A 231 19.63 16.17 5.47
C ALA A 231 19.51 14.77 6.10
N LYS A 232 20.63 14.08 6.35
CA LYS A 232 20.63 12.77 7.04
C LYS A 232 20.11 12.89 8.48
N MET A 233 20.51 13.92 9.22
CA MET A 233 20.01 14.17 10.58
C MET A 233 18.51 14.48 10.58
N GLN A 234 18.01 15.20 9.57
CA GLN A 234 16.60 15.51 9.43
C GLN A 234 15.73 14.26 9.29
N VAL A 235 16.21 13.22 8.59
CA VAL A 235 15.49 11.93 8.50
C VAL A 235 15.24 11.35 9.89
N VAL A 236 16.29 11.23 10.71
CA VAL A 236 16.19 10.70 12.09
C VAL A 236 15.27 11.56 12.95
N GLN A 237 15.38 12.89 12.83
CA GLN A 237 14.53 13.83 13.56
C GLN A 237 13.04 13.66 13.23
N CYS A 238 12.70 13.42 11.96
CA CYS A 238 11.33 13.19 11.52
C CYS A 238 10.78 11.83 11.99
N ILE A 239 11.62 10.80 12.07
CA ILE A 239 11.22 9.45 12.51
C ILE A 239 10.89 9.42 14.00
N LYS A 240 11.58 10.21 14.83
CA LYS A 240 11.40 10.25 16.29
C LYS A 240 9.93 10.40 16.74
N ASN A 241 9.15 11.20 16.01
CA ASN A 241 7.73 11.45 16.31
C ASN A 241 6.81 10.92 15.20
N ALA A 242 7.28 9.95 14.41
CA ALA A 242 6.50 9.41 13.31
C ALA A 242 5.44 8.43 13.82
N LYS A 243 4.25 8.50 13.23
CA LYS A 243 3.19 7.49 13.37
C LYS A 243 3.48 6.23 12.56
N GLY A 244 4.24 6.38 11.48
CA GLY A 244 4.58 5.30 10.59
C GLY A 244 5.59 5.72 9.54
N LEU A 245 6.27 4.73 9.00
CA LEU A 245 7.30 4.88 7.99
C LEU A 245 7.07 3.83 6.91
N THR A 246 7.12 4.22 5.65
CA THR A 246 7.16 3.27 4.53
C THR A 246 8.46 3.43 3.75
N ILE A 247 9.12 2.32 3.46
CA ILE A 247 10.37 2.32 2.70
C ILE A 247 10.15 1.83 1.27
N SER A 248 10.98 2.28 0.34
CA SER A 248 10.99 1.74 -1.02
C SER A 248 12.38 1.75 -1.60
N GLY A 249 12.68 0.73 -2.40
CA GLY A 249 13.93 0.59 -3.13
C GLY A 249 13.68 0.36 -4.61
N ASP A 250 14.58 0.87 -5.44
CA ASP A 250 14.64 0.50 -6.87
C ASP A 250 16.10 0.31 -7.29
N GLY A 251 16.34 -0.77 -8.03
CA GLY A 251 17.66 -1.24 -8.43
C GLY A 251 17.85 -1.17 -9.94
N THR A 252 18.98 -0.66 -10.39
CA THR A 252 19.35 -0.66 -11.81
C THR A 252 20.83 -1.00 -12.00
N THR A 253 21.22 -1.32 -13.22
CA THR A 253 22.63 -1.55 -13.56
C THR A 253 23.13 -0.45 -14.48
N HIS A 254 24.19 0.25 -14.08
CA HIS A 254 24.87 1.24 -14.90
C HIS A 254 26.34 0.85 -15.07
N LYS A 255 26.78 0.63 -16.32
CA LYS A 255 28.16 0.24 -16.67
C LYS A 255 28.65 -0.99 -15.86
N ASN A 256 27.81 -2.02 -15.79
CA ASN A 256 28.05 -3.26 -15.02
C ASN A 256 28.15 -3.09 -13.50
N ASN A 257 27.80 -1.92 -12.96
CA ASN A 257 27.65 -1.72 -11.52
C ASN A 257 26.17 -1.69 -11.15
N ASN A 258 25.79 -2.41 -10.11
CA ASN A 258 24.44 -2.37 -9.58
C ASN A 258 24.29 -1.18 -8.64
N LEU A 259 23.26 -0.39 -8.88
CA LEU A 259 22.94 0.80 -8.11
C LEU A 259 21.54 0.64 -7.53
N GLU A 260 21.41 0.88 -6.24
CA GLU A 260 20.16 0.76 -5.50
C GLU A 260 19.82 2.11 -4.88
N SER A 261 18.67 2.63 -5.28
CA SER A 261 18.10 3.85 -4.73
C SER A 261 17.22 3.53 -3.54
N HIS A 262 17.31 4.34 -2.50
CA HIS A 262 16.61 4.14 -1.23
C HIS A 262 15.74 5.34 -0.91
N HIS A 263 14.48 5.09 -0.53
CA HIS A 263 13.54 6.14 -0.19
C HIS A 263 12.74 5.76 1.07
N ALA A 264 12.34 6.77 1.82
CA ALA A 264 11.49 6.65 2.99
C ALA A 264 10.37 7.68 2.92
N THR A 265 9.15 7.29 3.27
CA THR A 265 8.05 8.23 3.49
C THR A 265 7.64 8.16 4.95
N VAL A 266 7.82 9.26 5.66
CA VAL A 266 7.48 9.41 7.08
C VAL A 266 6.11 10.06 7.19
N ILE A 267 5.26 9.51 8.06
CA ILE A 267 3.96 10.08 8.41
C ILE A 267 4.06 10.63 9.84
N ASP A 268 3.94 11.95 9.99
CA ASP A 268 4.01 12.61 11.30
C ASP A 268 2.71 12.45 12.11
N GLU A 269 2.70 12.96 13.35
CA GLU A 269 1.52 12.94 14.23
C GLU A 269 0.30 13.68 13.65
N ASN A 270 0.51 14.63 12.75
CA ASN A 270 -0.55 15.40 12.07
C ASN A 270 -0.99 14.75 10.75
N ASN A 271 -0.47 13.56 10.43
CA ASN A 271 -0.64 12.85 9.16
C ASN A 271 -0.06 13.59 7.93
N HIS A 272 0.87 14.52 8.14
CA HIS A 272 1.67 15.05 7.04
C HIS A 272 2.64 13.97 6.57
N LYS A 273 2.80 13.90 5.25
CA LYS A 273 3.68 12.93 4.59
C LYS A 273 4.91 13.65 4.08
N THR A 274 6.07 13.23 4.54
CA THR A 274 7.35 13.74 4.05
C THR A 274 8.10 12.58 3.41
N GLN A 275 8.46 12.75 2.13
CA GLN A 275 9.27 11.78 1.41
C GLN A 275 10.73 12.20 1.43
N PHE A 276 11.60 11.25 1.75
CA PHE A 276 13.04 11.38 1.77
C PHE A 276 13.66 10.47 0.73
N PHE A 277 14.58 11.03 -0.04
CA PHE A 277 15.56 10.26 -0.79
C PHE A 277 16.75 9.99 0.14
N LEU A 278 16.98 8.73 0.47
CA LEU A 278 18.02 8.32 1.41
C LEU A 278 19.37 8.10 0.73
N GLY A 279 19.39 8.08 -0.62
CA GLY A 279 20.61 8.01 -1.41
C GLY A 279 20.59 6.88 -2.43
N ILE A 280 21.71 6.78 -3.17
CA ILE A 280 22.02 5.66 -4.06
C ILE A 280 23.25 4.95 -3.49
N GLN A 281 23.16 3.64 -3.36
CA GLN A 281 24.26 2.77 -2.96
C GLN A 281 24.63 1.85 -4.10
N MET A 282 25.91 1.46 -4.16
CA MET A 282 26.36 0.46 -5.11
C MET A 282 26.26 -0.91 -4.44
N ALA A 283 25.47 -1.81 -5.01
CA ALA A 283 25.32 -3.16 -4.48
C ALA A 283 26.34 -4.11 -5.13
N VAL A 284 26.98 -4.96 -4.33
CA VAL A 284 27.95 -5.94 -4.82
C VAL A 284 27.25 -7.01 -5.68
N ASN A 285 26.01 -7.35 -5.33
CA ASN A 285 25.14 -8.29 -6.03
C ASN A 285 23.67 -7.95 -5.75
N HIS A 286 22.74 -8.66 -6.38
CA HIS A 286 21.28 -8.46 -6.23
C HIS A 286 20.63 -9.54 -5.36
N THR A 287 21.32 -10.06 -4.33
CA THR A 287 20.69 -11.01 -3.41
C THR A 287 19.92 -10.29 -2.32
N SER A 288 18.82 -10.88 -1.86
CA SER A 288 17.97 -10.34 -0.80
C SER A 288 18.73 -10.04 0.49
N GLU A 289 19.72 -10.87 0.83
CA GLU A 289 20.58 -10.70 2.00
C GLU A 289 21.47 -9.45 1.88
N THR A 290 22.14 -9.28 0.74
CA THR A 290 22.98 -8.09 0.47
C THR A 290 22.14 -6.81 0.45
N GLN A 291 20.90 -6.89 -0.04
CA GLN A 291 19.96 -5.75 0.01
C GLN A 291 19.52 -5.40 1.43
N LEU A 292 19.23 -6.39 2.27
CA LEU A 292 18.94 -6.15 3.69
C LEU A 292 20.14 -5.49 4.38
N GLU A 293 21.35 -6.00 4.15
CA GLU A 293 22.59 -5.45 4.72
C GLU A 293 22.79 -3.98 4.29
N GLY A 294 22.59 -3.65 3.01
CA GLY A 294 22.66 -2.27 2.52
C GLY A 294 21.66 -1.34 3.21
N TRP A 295 20.43 -1.82 3.44
CA TRP A 295 19.41 -1.12 4.22
C TRP A 295 19.81 -0.90 5.68
N VAL A 296 20.39 -1.91 6.34
CA VAL A 296 20.86 -1.81 7.73
C VAL A 296 22.02 -0.82 7.84
N ASP A 297 23.03 -0.95 6.98
CA ASP A 297 24.19 -0.05 6.92
C ASP A 297 23.78 1.41 6.68
N LEU A 298 22.80 1.62 5.78
CA LEU A 298 22.24 2.95 5.51
C LEU A 298 21.63 3.56 6.76
N VAL A 299 20.78 2.82 7.47
CA VAL A 299 20.12 3.30 8.68
C VAL A 299 21.13 3.52 9.80
N ASP A 300 22.10 2.64 9.97
CA ASP A 300 23.15 2.79 10.96
C ASP A 300 24.02 4.03 10.70
N ASP A 301 24.32 4.36 9.44
CA ASP A 301 25.01 5.61 9.09
C ASP A 301 24.17 6.86 9.44
N LEU A 302 22.86 6.84 9.14
CA LEU A 302 21.96 7.94 9.51
C LEU A 302 21.97 8.20 11.02
N TYR A 303 21.83 7.14 11.81
CA TYR A 303 21.81 7.25 13.27
C TYR A 303 23.19 7.53 13.86
N SER A 304 24.27 7.03 13.26
CA SER A 304 25.64 7.35 13.66
C SER A 304 25.91 8.85 13.52
N ILE A 305 25.56 9.45 12.38
CA ILE A 305 25.70 10.89 12.15
C ILE A 305 24.85 11.68 13.16
N TYR A 306 23.60 11.26 13.38
CA TYR A 306 22.72 11.93 14.34
C TYR A 306 23.24 11.86 15.78
N LYS A 307 23.75 10.70 16.23
CA LYS A 307 24.33 10.50 17.57
C LYS A 307 25.52 11.41 17.87
N HIS A 308 26.32 11.74 16.85
CA HIS A 308 27.45 12.66 16.98
C HIS A 308 27.06 14.14 16.83
N SER A 309 25.78 14.43 16.60
CA SER A 309 25.26 15.78 16.45
C SER A 309 24.87 16.40 17.79
N PRO A 310 24.86 17.75 17.90
CA PRO A 310 24.34 18.44 19.08
C PRO A 310 22.82 18.27 19.28
N HIS A 311 22.11 17.67 18.32
CA HIS A 311 20.66 17.42 18.38
C HIS A 311 20.30 16.12 19.09
N CYS A 312 21.24 15.18 19.23
CA CYS A 312 21.03 13.94 19.97
C CYS A 312 20.97 14.22 21.47
N GLN A 313 19.77 14.14 22.05
CA GLN A 313 19.52 14.40 23.48
C GLN A 313 19.21 13.13 24.27
N SER A 314 18.78 12.06 23.60
CA SER A 314 18.11 10.92 24.25
C SER A 314 18.71 9.55 23.92
N GLY A 315 19.85 9.49 23.23
CA GLY A 315 20.47 8.21 22.86
C GLY A 315 19.64 7.46 21.83
N GLU A 316 19.17 8.17 20.80
CA GLU A 316 18.37 7.68 19.69
C GLU A 316 18.93 6.38 19.09
N ASP A 317 18.06 5.39 18.84
CA ASP A 317 18.46 4.03 18.44
C ASP A 317 18.03 3.72 17.01
N ALA A 318 18.93 3.15 16.21
CA ALA A 318 18.65 2.75 14.83
C ALA A 318 17.50 1.74 14.72
N ARG A 319 17.27 0.93 15.76
CA ARG A 319 16.14 0.01 15.86
C ARG A 319 14.78 0.72 15.80
N ASP A 320 14.72 2.01 16.16
CA ASP A 320 13.49 2.81 16.09
C ASP A 320 13.01 3.00 14.67
N PHE A 321 13.93 3.08 13.71
CA PHE A 321 13.60 3.08 12.29
C PHE A 321 12.78 1.84 11.94
N TRP A 322 13.33 0.66 12.22
CA TRP A 322 12.75 -0.64 11.88
C TRP A 322 11.41 -0.90 12.58
N ILE A 323 11.33 -0.55 13.87
CA ILE A 323 10.09 -0.64 14.65
C ILE A 323 9.00 0.28 14.06
N THR A 324 9.37 1.42 13.49
CA THR A 324 8.43 2.38 12.88
C THR A 324 8.04 2.01 11.44
N VAL A 325 8.79 1.14 10.75
CA VAL A 325 8.46 0.71 9.38
C VAL A 325 7.13 -0.07 9.37
N THR A 326 6.13 0.46 8.68
CA THR A 326 4.80 -0.15 8.50
C THR A 326 4.56 -0.68 7.09
N GLY A 327 5.45 -0.39 6.14
CA GLY A 327 5.30 -0.90 4.79
C GLY A 327 6.56 -0.79 3.93
N MET A 328 6.61 -1.61 2.89
CA MET A 328 7.69 -1.68 1.93
C MET A 328 7.12 -1.73 0.51
N HIS A 329 7.68 -0.92 -0.40
CA HIS A 329 7.38 -0.97 -1.82
C HIS A 329 8.60 -1.38 -2.64
N THR A 330 8.48 -2.49 -3.36
CA THR A 330 9.52 -3.06 -4.24
C THR A 330 8.88 -3.69 -5.49
N ASP A 331 9.69 -4.18 -6.43
CA ASP A 331 9.16 -4.99 -7.51
C ASP A 331 8.67 -6.38 -7.03
N HIS A 332 8.14 -7.18 -7.96
CA HIS A 332 7.58 -8.50 -7.65
C HIS A 332 8.56 -9.67 -7.81
N ALA A 333 9.85 -9.40 -8.00
CA ALA A 333 10.85 -10.44 -8.19
C ALA A 333 11.00 -11.32 -6.92
N GLU A 334 11.45 -12.56 -7.10
CA GLU A 334 11.53 -13.53 -6.00
C GLU A 334 12.55 -13.11 -4.94
N ASP A 335 13.64 -12.46 -5.35
CA ASP A 335 14.60 -11.81 -4.46
C ASP A 335 13.95 -10.68 -3.65
N GLN A 336 13.06 -9.87 -4.24
CA GLN A 336 12.34 -8.82 -3.51
C GLN A 336 11.32 -9.38 -2.52
N LYS A 337 10.64 -10.48 -2.85
CA LYS A 337 9.75 -11.19 -1.92
C LYS A 337 10.51 -11.76 -0.73
N LYS A 338 11.68 -12.36 -0.99
CA LYS A 338 12.56 -12.87 0.06
C LYS A 338 13.12 -11.73 0.91
N LEU A 339 13.49 -10.60 0.30
CA LEU A 339 13.91 -9.39 1.03
C LEU A 339 12.81 -8.91 1.99
N PHE A 340 11.56 -8.87 1.53
CA PHE A 340 10.43 -8.52 2.40
C PHE A 340 10.29 -9.45 3.62
N GLN A 341 10.46 -10.75 3.44
CA GLN A 341 10.43 -11.73 4.55
C GLN A 341 11.60 -11.53 5.52
N LEU A 342 12.80 -11.26 4.99
CA LEU A 342 13.99 -10.97 5.79
C LEU A 342 13.79 -9.68 6.60
N LEU A 343 13.24 -8.62 6.00
CA LEU A 343 12.91 -7.37 6.68
C LEU A 343 11.85 -7.54 7.76
N GLN A 344 10.83 -8.38 7.53
CA GLN A 344 9.84 -8.71 8.56
C GLN A 344 10.52 -9.35 9.77
N THR A 345 11.39 -10.33 9.54
CA THR A 345 12.15 -11.01 10.60
C THR A 345 13.07 -10.03 11.33
N TRP A 346 13.74 -9.14 10.58
CA TRP A 346 14.61 -8.11 11.14
C TRP A 346 13.84 -7.11 12.01
N LYS A 347 12.71 -6.60 11.53
CA LYS A 347 11.81 -5.72 12.28
C LYS A 347 11.39 -6.35 13.61
N GLN A 348 10.94 -7.60 13.58
CA GLN A 348 10.52 -8.34 14.79
C GLN A 348 11.68 -8.48 15.78
N ARG A 349 12.87 -8.80 15.26
CA ARG A 349 14.08 -8.88 16.08
C ARG A 349 14.38 -7.55 16.78
N CYS A 350 14.41 -6.44 16.04
CA CYS A 350 14.65 -5.11 16.62
C CYS A 350 13.63 -4.75 17.70
N GLU A 351 12.36 -5.10 17.47
CA GLU A 351 11.27 -4.84 18.42
C GLU A 351 11.42 -5.63 19.71
N HIS A 352 11.64 -6.95 19.61
CA HIS A 352 11.85 -7.80 20.76
C HIS A 352 13.10 -7.40 21.55
N GLU A 353 14.24 -7.18 20.89
CA GLU A 353 15.47 -6.73 21.56
C GLU A 353 15.23 -5.43 22.35
N LYS A 354 14.61 -4.42 21.73
CA LYS A 354 14.35 -3.14 22.39
C LYS A 354 13.35 -3.29 23.55
N ARG A 355 12.28 -4.06 23.37
CA ARG A 355 11.29 -4.34 24.41
C ARG A 355 11.91 -5.06 25.61
N GLY A 356 12.80 -6.01 25.36
CA GLY A 356 13.56 -6.70 26.40
C GLY A 356 14.46 -5.76 27.18
N GLU A 357 15.24 -4.92 26.50
CA GLU A 357 16.07 -3.90 27.13
C GLU A 357 15.26 -2.93 27.98
N GLU A 358 14.12 -2.45 27.48
CA GLU A 358 13.21 -1.59 28.25
C GLU A 358 12.66 -2.28 29.51
N THR A 359 12.47 -3.60 29.45
CA THR A 359 12.02 -4.41 30.59
C THR A 359 13.14 -4.56 31.62
N ILE A 360 14.38 -4.80 31.17
CA ILE A 360 15.57 -4.86 32.02
C ILE A 360 15.80 -3.51 32.71
N LEU A 361 15.64 -2.39 32.01
CA LEU A 361 15.80 -1.04 32.57
C LEU A 361 14.75 -0.72 33.65
N LYS A 362 13.56 -1.34 33.59
CA LYS A 362 12.50 -1.20 34.59
C LYS A 362 12.62 -2.20 35.74
N SER A 363 13.56 -3.14 35.67
CA SER A 363 13.73 -4.21 36.67
C SER A 363 14.27 -3.65 37.98
N THR A 364 13.90 -4.29 39.09
CA THR A 364 14.43 -3.98 40.41
C THR A 364 15.90 -4.39 40.54
N PRO A 365 16.68 -3.83 41.48
CA PRO A 365 18.07 -4.23 41.69
C PRO A 365 18.28 -5.73 41.93
N HIS A 366 17.32 -6.41 42.57
CA HIS A 366 17.38 -7.86 42.80
C HIS A 366 17.20 -8.64 41.49
N GLU A 367 16.20 -8.27 40.68
CA GLU A 367 15.99 -8.88 39.37
C GLU A 367 17.18 -8.63 38.43
N LEU A 368 17.80 -7.44 38.51
CA LEU A 368 18.97 -7.13 37.71
C LEU A 368 20.17 -8.03 38.08
N LEU A 369 20.36 -8.34 39.38
CA LEU A 369 21.39 -9.29 39.81
C LEU A 369 21.13 -10.69 39.24
N ASP A 370 19.88 -11.14 39.26
CA ASP A 370 19.50 -12.43 38.68
C ASP A 370 19.73 -12.47 37.15
N ILE A 371 19.41 -11.38 36.46
CA ILE A 371 19.67 -11.22 35.02
C ILE A 371 21.19 -11.29 34.75
N LEU A 372 21.99 -10.50 35.48
CA LEU A 372 23.45 -10.49 35.33
C LEU A 372 24.04 -11.87 35.57
N PHE A 373 23.54 -12.61 36.56
CA PHE A 373 23.99 -13.96 36.84
C PHE A 373 23.66 -14.91 35.68
N LYS A 374 22.44 -14.88 35.15
CA LYS A 374 22.01 -15.71 34.02
C LYS A 374 22.83 -15.42 32.76
N VAL A 375 22.95 -14.14 32.39
CA VAL A 375 23.74 -13.70 31.22
C VAL A 375 25.21 -14.13 31.36
N SER A 376 25.78 -14.01 32.56
CA SER A 376 27.17 -14.43 32.81
C SER A 376 27.34 -15.95 32.69
N GLN A 377 26.42 -16.72 33.26
CA GLN A 377 26.45 -18.17 33.18
C GLN A 377 26.35 -18.64 31.73
N GLU A 378 25.46 -18.03 30.96
CA GLU A 378 25.25 -18.33 29.55
C GLU A 378 26.47 -17.97 28.68
N ALA A 379 27.08 -16.81 28.90
CA ALA A 379 28.31 -16.42 28.22
C ALA A 379 29.45 -17.43 28.49
N ILE A 380 29.60 -17.90 29.73
CA ILE A 380 30.58 -18.93 30.11
C ILE A 380 30.28 -20.26 29.41
N ILE A 381 29.01 -20.68 29.37
CA ILE A 381 28.61 -21.92 28.70
C ILE A 381 28.92 -21.85 27.21
N ASN A 382 28.56 -20.75 26.53
CA ASN A 382 28.82 -20.56 25.10
C ASN A 382 30.31 -20.54 24.77
N ALA A 383 31.15 -20.02 25.67
CA ALA A 383 32.60 -20.05 25.52
C ALA A 383 33.21 -21.46 25.70
N GLY A 384 32.41 -22.49 26.02
CA GLY A 384 32.86 -23.86 26.25
C GLY A 384 33.15 -24.19 27.71
N GLY A 385 32.57 -23.43 28.65
CA GLY A 385 32.72 -23.63 30.09
C GLY A 385 33.81 -22.77 30.74
N MET A 386 33.91 -22.85 32.08
CA MET A 386 34.77 -21.94 32.87
C MET A 386 36.25 -22.00 32.48
N ALA A 387 36.78 -23.19 32.19
CA ALA A 387 38.19 -23.35 31.81
C ALA A 387 38.51 -22.63 30.48
N SER A 388 37.60 -22.69 29.51
CA SER A 388 37.75 -21.96 28.24
C SER A 388 37.58 -20.45 28.46
N TRP A 389 36.60 -20.06 29.28
CA TRP A 389 36.35 -18.67 29.65
C TRP A 389 37.55 -17.97 30.29
N GLU A 390 38.24 -18.66 31.20
CA GLU A 390 39.43 -18.13 31.88
C GLU A 390 40.59 -17.86 30.92
N ASN A 391 40.67 -18.59 29.81
CA ASN A 391 41.69 -18.41 28.77
C ASN A 391 41.36 -17.32 27.74
N LEU A 392 40.11 -16.81 27.73
CA LEU A 392 39.72 -15.73 26.84
C LEU A 392 40.32 -14.38 27.26
N SER A 393 40.71 -13.60 26.27
CA SER A 393 41.06 -12.19 26.47
C SER A 393 39.86 -11.37 26.97
N GLN A 394 40.13 -10.21 27.57
CA GLN A 394 39.07 -9.33 28.07
C GLN A 394 38.10 -8.89 26.95
N ASN A 395 38.61 -8.64 25.74
CA ASN A 395 37.78 -8.28 24.59
C ASN A 395 36.86 -9.43 24.17
N GLN A 396 37.37 -10.67 24.13
CA GLN A 396 36.55 -11.84 23.80
C GLN A 396 35.48 -12.11 24.86
N ARG A 397 35.82 -11.98 26.15
CA ARG A 397 34.83 -12.09 27.24
C ARG A 397 33.75 -11.03 27.11
N LYS A 398 34.13 -9.80 26.76
CA LYS A 398 33.16 -8.72 26.50
C LYS A 398 32.24 -9.10 25.34
N THR A 399 32.78 -9.55 24.20
CA THR A 399 31.96 -9.98 23.06
C THR A 399 30.97 -11.07 23.45
N HIS A 400 31.39 -12.13 24.15
CA HIS A 400 30.47 -13.17 24.59
C HIS A 400 29.42 -12.68 25.60
N HIS A 401 29.76 -11.74 26.48
CA HIS A 401 28.79 -11.11 27.37
C HIS A 401 27.78 -10.27 26.59
N ASP A 402 28.23 -9.46 25.64
CA ASP A 402 27.38 -8.62 24.80
C ASP A 402 26.42 -9.51 23.99
N GLU A 403 26.91 -10.62 23.39
CA GLU A 403 26.09 -11.60 22.67
C GLU A 403 25.05 -12.28 23.58
N ALA A 404 25.46 -12.73 24.78
CA ALA A 404 24.55 -13.36 25.73
C ALA A 404 23.50 -12.35 26.23
N PHE A 405 23.89 -11.10 26.46
CA PHE A 405 22.97 -10.04 26.85
C PHE A 405 21.93 -9.77 25.75
N CYS A 406 22.36 -9.61 24.50
CA CYS A 406 21.44 -9.39 23.37
C CYS A 406 20.46 -10.55 23.21
N ARG A 407 20.92 -11.81 23.35
CA ARG A 407 20.05 -12.99 23.30
C ARG A 407 19.02 -12.98 24.45
N PHE A 408 19.48 -12.73 25.67
CA PHE A 408 18.61 -12.66 26.83
C PHE A 408 17.56 -11.53 26.69
N ALA A 409 17.97 -10.36 26.22
CA ALA A 409 17.07 -9.25 25.96
C ALA A 409 16.02 -9.63 24.91
N PHE A 410 16.42 -10.25 23.79
CA PHE A 410 15.48 -10.73 22.78
C PHE A 410 14.45 -11.71 23.37
N GLU A 411 14.88 -12.73 24.12
CA GLU A 411 13.99 -13.74 24.72
C GLU A 411 13.02 -13.12 25.73
N LEU A 412 13.49 -12.19 26.55
CA LEU A 412 12.64 -11.45 27.48
C LEU A 412 11.62 -10.58 26.74
N GLY A 413 12.06 -9.90 25.68
CA GLY A 413 11.20 -9.08 24.85
C GLY A 413 10.12 -9.89 24.13
N GLU A 414 10.46 -11.05 23.60
CA GLU A 414 9.51 -12.00 23.02
C GLU A 414 8.49 -12.46 24.08
N ALA A 415 8.94 -12.79 25.30
CA ALA A 415 8.04 -13.17 26.39
C ALA A 415 7.08 -12.03 26.78
N GLU A 416 7.54 -10.77 26.81
CA GLU A 416 6.69 -9.60 27.03
C GLU A 416 5.73 -9.34 25.86
N PHE A 417 6.20 -9.50 24.62
CA PHE A 417 5.37 -9.39 23.42
C PHE A 417 4.23 -10.42 23.45
N MET A 418 4.50 -11.65 23.88
CA MET A 418 3.49 -12.71 23.97
C MET A 418 2.38 -12.40 24.97
N LYS A 419 2.62 -11.53 25.97
CA LYS A 419 1.59 -11.08 26.93
C LYS A 419 0.63 -10.04 26.37
N LEU A 420 0.96 -9.42 25.24
CA LEU A 420 0.10 -8.43 24.59
C LEU A 420 -1.16 -9.07 24.00
N ASP A 421 -2.21 -8.25 23.84
CA ASP A 421 -3.41 -8.69 23.14
C ASP A 421 -3.20 -8.77 21.61
N ASP A 422 -4.09 -9.47 20.92
CA ASP A 422 -3.98 -9.68 19.46
C ASP A 422 -4.01 -8.38 18.65
N SER A 423 -4.67 -7.33 19.14
CA SER A 423 -4.72 -6.04 18.45
C SER A 423 -3.39 -5.31 18.57
N GLN A 424 -2.76 -5.35 19.74
CA GLN A 424 -1.45 -4.78 19.98
C GLN A 424 -0.37 -5.52 19.17
N LYS A 425 -0.38 -6.86 19.19
CA LYS A 425 0.55 -7.67 18.39
C LYS A 425 0.44 -7.34 16.91
N LYS A 426 -0.79 -7.29 16.36
CA LYS A 426 -1.01 -6.92 14.96
C LYS A 426 -0.51 -5.52 14.60
N ASN A 427 -0.65 -4.55 15.50
CA ASN A 427 -0.17 -3.20 15.25
C ASN A 427 1.36 -3.12 15.25
N ILE A 428 2.02 -3.88 16.14
CA ILE A 428 3.48 -3.93 16.23
C ILE A 428 4.07 -4.67 15.02
N ASP A 429 3.50 -5.81 14.66
CA ASP A 429 3.91 -6.64 13.51
C ASP A 429 3.46 -6.05 12.16
N LEU A 430 2.74 -4.92 12.15
CA LEU A 430 2.20 -4.36 10.92
C LEU A 430 3.34 -4.04 9.95
N LEU A 431 3.37 -4.78 8.85
CA LEU A 431 4.28 -4.55 7.74
C LEU A 431 3.58 -4.94 6.45
N ILE A 432 3.27 -3.95 5.61
CA ILE A 432 2.53 -4.15 4.35
C ILE A 432 3.51 -4.14 3.18
N TRP A 433 3.48 -5.20 2.36
CA TRP A 433 4.17 -5.20 1.08
C TRP A 433 3.28 -4.67 -0.04
N ALA A 434 3.78 -3.72 -0.80
CA ALA A 434 3.18 -3.26 -2.05
C ALA A 434 4.15 -3.54 -3.20
N GLY A 435 3.80 -4.48 -4.08
CA GLY A 435 4.61 -4.75 -5.25
C GLY A 435 4.36 -3.78 -6.42
N CYS A 436 5.35 -3.67 -7.31
CA CYS A 436 5.32 -2.80 -8.49
C CYS A 436 4.04 -2.96 -9.33
N CYS A 437 3.37 -1.84 -9.61
CA CYS A 437 2.13 -1.82 -10.39
C CYS A 437 2.33 -1.90 -11.90
N MET A 438 3.52 -1.58 -12.41
CA MET A 438 3.79 -1.49 -13.86
C MET A 438 3.72 -2.87 -14.55
N HIS A 439 4.22 -3.92 -13.90
CA HIS A 439 4.16 -5.28 -14.45
C HIS A 439 2.78 -5.94 -14.32
N LYS A 440 1.80 -5.32 -13.63
CA LYS A 440 0.46 -5.89 -13.45
C LYS A 440 -0.28 -6.00 -14.77
N GLU A 441 -0.14 -5.03 -15.66
CA GLU A 441 -0.74 -5.09 -16.99
C GLU A 441 -0.12 -6.21 -17.83
N MET A 442 1.21 -6.36 -17.80
CA MET A 442 1.89 -7.46 -18.48
C MET A 442 1.47 -8.84 -17.90
N ASN A 443 1.40 -8.96 -16.58
CA ASN A 443 0.98 -10.19 -15.92
C ASN A 443 -0.49 -10.51 -16.21
N ALA A 444 -1.36 -9.50 -16.26
CA ALA A 444 -2.75 -9.67 -16.67
C ALA A 444 -2.86 -10.14 -18.12
N PHE A 445 -2.10 -9.54 -19.04
CA PHE A 445 -2.03 -9.97 -20.44
C PHE A 445 -1.53 -11.42 -20.55
N LYS A 446 -0.43 -11.76 -19.87
CA LYS A 446 0.11 -13.13 -19.82
C LYS A 446 -0.89 -14.12 -19.25
N GLY A 447 -1.58 -13.75 -18.17
CA GLY A 447 -2.65 -14.53 -17.57
C GLY A 447 -3.81 -14.76 -18.54
N GLY A 448 -4.25 -13.70 -19.22
CA GLY A 448 -5.26 -13.74 -20.27
C GLY A 448 -4.87 -14.68 -21.42
N CYS A 449 -3.65 -14.55 -21.96
CA CYS A 449 -3.16 -15.45 -23.00
C CYS A 449 -3.10 -16.91 -22.54
N THR A 450 -2.69 -17.15 -21.29
CA THR A 450 -2.62 -18.51 -20.71
C THR A 450 -4.01 -19.12 -20.58
N HIS A 451 -4.96 -18.41 -20.00
CA HIS A 451 -6.34 -18.87 -19.86
C HIS A 451 -7.02 -19.06 -21.21
N MET A 452 -6.85 -18.12 -22.14
CA MET A 452 -7.42 -18.23 -23.49
C MET A 452 -6.82 -19.43 -24.26
N SER A 453 -5.56 -19.76 -24.05
CA SER A 453 -4.94 -20.95 -24.67
C SER A 453 -5.53 -22.25 -24.12
N ARG A 454 -5.83 -22.32 -22.82
CA ARG A 454 -6.45 -23.50 -22.18
C ARG A 454 -7.94 -23.63 -22.52
N TRP A 455 -8.63 -22.50 -22.65
CA TRP A 455 -10.07 -22.45 -22.88
C TRP A 455 -10.52 -23.31 -24.07
N TRP A 456 -9.74 -23.34 -25.16
CA TRP A 456 -10.05 -24.17 -26.34
C TRP A 456 -10.15 -25.66 -25.97
N GLU A 457 -9.13 -26.20 -25.29
CA GLU A 457 -9.09 -27.60 -24.86
C GLU A 457 -10.17 -27.90 -23.82
N GLU A 458 -10.31 -27.03 -22.81
CA GLU A 458 -11.31 -27.17 -21.73
C GLU A 458 -12.76 -27.22 -22.25
N ASN A 459 -13.03 -26.58 -23.40
CA ASN A 459 -14.35 -26.57 -24.02
C ASN A 459 -14.48 -27.55 -25.21
N GLY A 460 -13.45 -28.35 -25.49
CA GLY A 460 -13.46 -29.31 -26.60
C GLY A 460 -13.57 -28.64 -27.98
N ILE A 461 -13.15 -27.38 -28.10
CA ILE A 461 -13.17 -26.62 -29.35
C ILE A 461 -11.76 -26.67 -29.96
N SER A 462 -11.68 -26.84 -31.28
CA SER A 462 -10.40 -26.79 -31.99
C SER A 462 -9.73 -25.44 -31.77
N GLY A 463 -8.54 -25.47 -31.16
CA GLY A 463 -7.77 -24.27 -30.87
C GLY A 463 -7.08 -23.69 -32.11
N PRO A 464 -6.35 -22.57 -31.93
CA PRO A 464 -5.59 -21.94 -33.01
C PRO A 464 -4.59 -22.90 -33.66
N ILE A 465 -4.44 -22.80 -34.97
CA ILE A 465 -3.52 -23.62 -35.75
C ILE A 465 -2.08 -23.39 -35.25
N LYS A 466 -1.39 -24.48 -34.93
CA LYS A 466 0.04 -24.48 -34.61
C LYS A 466 0.86 -24.24 -35.87
N MET A 467 1.78 -23.27 -35.80
CA MET A 467 2.64 -22.92 -36.94
C MET A 467 4.05 -23.43 -36.71
N TYR A 468 4.34 -24.63 -37.20
CA TYR A 468 5.63 -25.29 -37.08
C TYR A 468 6.69 -24.50 -37.85
N ASN A 469 7.86 -24.32 -37.25
CA ASN A 469 9.04 -23.97 -38.05
C ASN A 469 9.51 -25.21 -38.83
N ARG A 470 10.40 -25.00 -39.80
CA ARG A 470 10.87 -26.08 -40.69
C ARG A 470 11.38 -27.30 -39.93
N ASP A 471 12.14 -27.09 -38.86
CA ASP A 471 12.76 -28.18 -38.08
C ASP A 471 11.72 -28.93 -37.24
N ASN A 472 10.79 -28.21 -36.61
CA ASN A 472 9.72 -28.82 -35.84
C ASN A 472 8.74 -29.56 -36.76
N ALA A 473 8.48 -29.03 -37.96
CA ALA A 473 7.65 -29.71 -38.96
C ALA A 473 8.32 -31.03 -39.39
N ALA A 474 9.60 -30.98 -39.74
CA ALA A 474 10.36 -32.19 -40.08
C ALA A 474 10.39 -33.20 -38.92
N ALA A 475 10.54 -32.74 -37.67
CA ALA A 475 10.54 -33.60 -36.50
C ALA A 475 9.16 -34.23 -36.21
N ALA A 476 8.07 -33.48 -36.45
CA ALA A 476 6.70 -33.97 -36.30
C ALA A 476 6.36 -34.99 -37.40
N ASP A 477 6.72 -34.71 -38.66
CA ASP A 477 6.40 -35.53 -39.83
C ASP A 477 7.25 -36.80 -39.91
N LEU A 478 8.57 -36.69 -39.71
CA LEU A 478 9.52 -37.80 -39.87
C LEU A 478 9.70 -38.62 -38.58
N GLY A 479 9.23 -38.10 -37.44
CA GLY A 479 9.50 -38.64 -36.11
C GLY A 479 8.26 -38.95 -35.29
N ALA A 480 7.10 -39.24 -35.91
CA ALA A 480 5.85 -39.51 -35.21
C ALA A 480 6.02 -40.55 -34.09
N GLY A 481 5.54 -40.23 -32.88
CA GLY A 481 5.66 -41.10 -31.70
C GLY A 481 7.02 -41.03 -30.96
N THR A 482 7.99 -40.26 -31.46
CA THR A 482 9.27 -40.05 -30.76
C THR A 482 9.21 -38.90 -29.75
N ALA A 483 10.17 -38.88 -28.82
CA ALA A 483 10.38 -37.75 -27.92
C ALA A 483 10.65 -36.43 -28.68
N ALA A 484 11.25 -36.51 -29.88
CA ALA A 484 11.51 -35.34 -30.72
C ALA A 484 10.22 -34.76 -31.30
N ALA A 485 9.30 -35.58 -31.82
CA ALA A 485 8.00 -35.13 -32.28
C ALA A 485 7.16 -34.55 -31.14
N LYS A 486 7.15 -35.19 -29.96
CA LYS A 486 6.47 -34.65 -28.78
C LYS A 486 7.03 -33.29 -28.37
N ARG A 487 8.36 -33.14 -28.35
CA ARG A 487 9.00 -31.85 -28.06
C ARG A 487 8.70 -30.79 -29.13
N ALA A 488 8.62 -31.18 -30.40
CA ALA A 488 8.23 -30.28 -31.50
C ALA A 488 6.79 -29.80 -31.34
N GLU A 489 5.89 -30.70 -30.93
CA GLU A 489 4.50 -30.41 -30.62
C GLU A 489 4.36 -29.45 -29.44
N ASP A 490 5.10 -29.70 -28.35
CA ASP A 490 5.06 -28.90 -27.12
C ASP A 490 5.66 -27.49 -27.32
N ARG A 491 6.68 -27.36 -28.18
CA ARG A 491 7.35 -26.08 -28.45
C ARG A 491 6.69 -25.25 -29.55
N THR A 492 5.85 -25.87 -30.37
CA THR A 492 5.18 -25.14 -31.45
C THR A 492 3.98 -24.38 -30.93
N GLN A 493 4.02 -23.07 -31.11
CA GLN A 493 2.95 -22.16 -30.72
C GLN A 493 2.01 -21.86 -31.89
N GLY A 494 0.76 -21.55 -31.58
CA GLY A 494 -0.24 -21.05 -32.51
C GLY A 494 -0.89 -19.76 -32.00
N GLY A 495 -1.84 -19.22 -32.75
CA GLY A 495 -2.66 -18.09 -32.33
C GLY A 495 -1.91 -16.75 -32.24
N ALA A 496 -2.48 -15.82 -31.46
CA ALA A 496 -2.09 -14.40 -31.47
C ALA A 496 -0.61 -14.15 -31.09
N ILE A 497 -0.07 -14.89 -30.12
CA ILE A 497 1.34 -14.75 -29.71
C ILE A 497 2.27 -15.17 -30.85
N LYS A 498 1.95 -16.25 -31.57
CA LYS A 498 2.73 -16.70 -32.72
C LYS A 498 2.65 -15.71 -33.88
N VAL A 499 1.44 -15.23 -34.19
CA VAL A 499 1.22 -14.25 -35.27
C VAL A 499 1.95 -12.93 -34.98
N SER A 500 1.83 -12.38 -33.77
CA SER A 500 2.57 -11.16 -33.37
C SER A 500 4.09 -11.35 -33.42
N SER A 501 4.59 -12.53 -33.00
CA SER A 501 6.01 -12.87 -33.09
C SER A 501 6.52 -12.90 -34.53
N LEU A 502 5.75 -13.51 -35.44
CA LEU A 502 6.08 -13.58 -36.87
C LEU A 502 6.00 -12.19 -37.52
N ALA A 503 4.97 -11.40 -37.19
CA ALA A 503 4.83 -10.04 -37.66
C ALA A 503 6.02 -9.19 -37.23
N GLY A 504 6.47 -9.28 -35.97
CA GLY A 504 7.69 -8.61 -35.55
C GLY A 504 8.94 -9.11 -36.26
N ALA A 505 9.06 -10.41 -36.52
CA ALA A 505 10.18 -10.93 -37.32
C ALA A 505 10.20 -10.40 -38.77
N VAL A 506 9.04 -10.05 -39.34
CA VAL A 506 8.94 -9.46 -40.70
C VAL A 506 9.13 -7.95 -40.66
N PHE A 507 8.41 -7.24 -39.78
CA PHE A 507 8.39 -5.79 -39.72
C PHE A 507 9.57 -5.27 -38.91
N ARG A 508 9.65 -5.61 -37.61
CA ARG A 508 10.68 -5.12 -36.67
C ARG A 508 11.62 -6.23 -36.23
N HIS A 509 12.38 -6.74 -37.20
CA HIS A 509 13.33 -7.82 -36.98
C HIS A 509 14.48 -7.39 -36.05
N LYS A 510 15.02 -8.32 -35.25
CA LYS A 510 16.16 -8.06 -34.34
C LYS A 510 17.41 -7.50 -35.04
N ASP A 511 17.62 -7.95 -36.28
CA ASP A 511 18.60 -7.37 -37.19
C ASP A 511 17.87 -6.34 -38.05
N TRP A 512 18.20 -5.08 -37.82
CA TRP A 512 17.60 -3.91 -38.46
C TRP A 512 17.71 -3.95 -40.00
N LYS A 513 18.67 -4.70 -40.56
CA LYS A 513 18.84 -4.84 -42.02
C LYS A 513 17.85 -5.79 -42.68
N HIS A 514 17.22 -6.67 -41.90
CA HIS A 514 16.34 -7.73 -42.42
C HIS A 514 14.85 -7.41 -42.26
N GLY A 515 14.51 -6.47 -41.37
CA GLY A 515 13.13 -6.04 -41.13
C GLY A 515 12.58 -5.12 -42.22
N GLN A 516 11.26 -5.01 -42.27
CA GLN A 516 10.54 -4.11 -43.18
C GLN A 516 10.03 -2.84 -42.48
N GLN A 517 10.52 -2.53 -41.28
CA GLN A 517 10.01 -1.44 -40.43
C GLN A 517 9.98 -0.09 -41.15
N ASP A 518 11.06 0.30 -41.80
CA ASP A 518 11.13 1.60 -42.48
C ASP A 518 10.23 1.63 -43.72
N THR A 519 10.20 0.54 -44.50
CA THR A 519 9.27 0.40 -45.63
C THR A 519 7.81 0.48 -45.18
N LEU A 520 7.48 -0.17 -44.06
CA LEU A 520 6.14 -0.14 -43.46
C LEU A 520 5.78 1.27 -42.98
N ARG A 521 6.74 2.02 -42.42
CA ARG A 521 6.53 3.43 -42.04
C ARG A 521 6.18 4.30 -43.24
N TYR A 522 6.91 4.16 -44.36
CA TYR A 522 6.57 4.90 -45.59
C TYR A 522 5.21 4.49 -46.14
N PHE A 523 4.88 3.20 -46.12
CA PHE A 523 3.56 2.73 -46.55
C PHE A 523 2.43 3.34 -45.70
N TRP A 524 2.59 3.38 -44.38
CA TRP A 524 1.62 4.02 -43.49
C TRP A 524 1.48 5.52 -43.72
N ASP A 525 2.58 6.23 -43.95
CA ASP A 525 2.54 7.65 -44.27
C ASP A 525 1.77 7.94 -45.57
N LEU A 526 1.98 7.09 -46.59
CA LEU A 526 1.28 7.20 -47.87
C LEU A 526 -0.21 6.89 -47.76
N GLU A 527 -0.59 5.82 -47.06
CA GLU A 527 -1.99 5.37 -46.99
C GLU A 527 -2.82 6.12 -45.94
N MET A 528 -2.21 6.55 -44.83
CA MET A 528 -2.92 7.13 -43.67
C MET A 528 -2.51 8.58 -43.35
N GLY A 529 -1.43 9.09 -43.94
CA GLY A 529 -0.91 10.44 -43.65
C GLY A 529 -0.17 10.57 -42.33
N PHE A 530 0.16 9.46 -41.66
CA PHE A 530 1.01 9.43 -40.48
C PHE A 530 1.77 8.12 -40.36
N THR A 531 2.90 8.17 -39.66
CA THR A 531 3.74 6.98 -39.44
C THR A 531 3.40 6.32 -38.10
N LEU A 532 3.30 5.00 -38.12
CA LEU A 532 3.34 4.17 -36.91
C LEU A 532 4.66 3.39 -36.89
N CYS A 533 5.02 2.81 -35.75
CA CYS A 533 6.11 1.85 -35.67
C CYS A 533 5.53 0.52 -35.20
N PHE A 534 5.82 -0.57 -35.92
CA PHE A 534 5.47 -1.89 -35.40
C PHE A 534 6.21 -2.15 -34.06
N PRO A 535 5.58 -2.79 -33.07
CA PRO A 535 6.19 -3.02 -31.76
C PRO A 535 7.35 -4.02 -31.81
N ASP A 536 8.31 -3.89 -30.90
CA ASP A 536 9.52 -4.70 -30.88
C ASP A 536 9.31 -6.05 -30.17
N THR A 537 8.55 -6.94 -30.81
CA THR A 537 8.33 -8.29 -30.27
C THR A 537 9.58 -9.18 -30.36
N SER A 538 10.61 -8.77 -31.11
CA SER A 538 11.85 -9.54 -31.31
C SER A 538 12.80 -9.43 -30.11
N ASN A 539 12.78 -8.29 -29.41
CA ASN A 539 13.64 -8.02 -28.25
C ASN A 539 12.91 -8.16 -26.89
N THR A 540 11.73 -8.80 -26.87
CA THR A 540 10.96 -9.07 -25.65
C THR A 540 10.67 -7.81 -24.82
N GLN A 541 10.39 -6.69 -25.48
CA GLN A 541 10.03 -5.45 -24.77
C GLN A 541 8.67 -5.60 -24.08
N PHE A 542 8.49 -4.91 -22.96
CA PHE A 542 7.23 -4.91 -22.20
C PHE A 542 6.05 -4.58 -23.11
N GLN A 543 4.97 -5.37 -23.00
CA GLN A 543 3.71 -5.21 -23.74
C GLN A 543 3.80 -5.24 -25.28
N SER A 544 4.98 -5.42 -25.87
CA SER A 544 5.18 -5.43 -27.32
C SER A 544 4.24 -6.39 -28.06
N HIS A 545 3.97 -7.57 -27.50
CA HIS A 545 3.00 -8.50 -28.10
C HIS A 545 1.54 -8.01 -28.01
N ALA A 546 1.16 -7.34 -26.93
CA ALA A 546 -0.18 -6.79 -26.77
C ALA A 546 -0.40 -5.64 -27.76
N GLU A 547 0.55 -4.71 -27.84
CA GLU A 547 0.56 -3.63 -28.83
C GLU A 547 0.56 -4.17 -30.27
N ALA A 548 1.36 -5.21 -30.54
CA ALA A 548 1.44 -5.82 -31.86
C ALA A 548 0.10 -6.45 -32.24
N CYS A 549 -0.57 -7.11 -31.30
CA CYS A 549 -1.92 -7.64 -31.52
C CYS A 549 -2.91 -6.50 -31.78
N ALA A 550 -2.85 -5.40 -31.02
CA ALA A 550 -3.71 -4.23 -31.24
C ALA A 550 -3.51 -3.64 -32.64
N ILE A 551 -2.26 -3.47 -33.08
CA ILE A 551 -1.94 -2.98 -34.43
C ILE A 551 -2.41 -3.96 -35.51
N ILE A 552 -2.15 -5.26 -35.35
CA ILE A 552 -2.59 -6.28 -36.31
C ILE A 552 -4.10 -6.31 -36.45
N ILE A 553 -4.84 -6.25 -35.34
CA ILE A 553 -6.31 -6.26 -35.35
C ILE A 553 -6.86 -4.98 -35.96
N THR A 554 -6.30 -3.82 -35.58
CA THR A 554 -6.80 -2.51 -36.02
C THR A 554 -6.54 -2.25 -37.50
N TYR A 555 -5.38 -2.68 -38.01
CA TYR A 555 -4.91 -2.37 -39.35
C TYR A 555 -4.73 -3.62 -40.22
N LEU A 556 -5.49 -4.68 -39.96
CA LEU A 556 -5.34 -5.98 -40.61
C LEU A 556 -5.31 -5.87 -42.14
N ASP A 557 -6.29 -5.17 -42.72
CA ASP A 557 -6.42 -5.06 -44.17
C ASP A 557 -5.23 -4.32 -44.81
N LEU A 558 -4.77 -3.23 -44.19
CA LEU A 558 -3.60 -2.48 -44.64
C LEU A 558 -2.31 -3.29 -44.51
N ILE A 559 -2.18 -4.07 -43.43
CA ILE A 559 -1.04 -4.97 -43.24
C ILE A 559 -1.02 -6.06 -44.32
N LEU A 560 -2.18 -6.62 -44.68
CA LEU A 560 -2.27 -7.60 -45.75
C LEU A 560 -1.90 -6.99 -47.10
N GLN A 561 -2.38 -5.78 -47.41
CA GLN A 561 -2.00 -5.05 -48.63
C GLN A 561 -0.49 -4.79 -48.69
N PHE A 562 0.09 -4.34 -47.57
CA PHE A 562 1.54 -4.14 -47.47
C PHE A 562 2.32 -5.45 -47.69
N LEU A 563 1.89 -6.56 -47.09
CA LEU A 563 2.54 -7.85 -47.27
C LEU A 563 2.49 -8.30 -48.73
N SER A 564 1.37 -8.12 -49.42
CA SER A 564 1.26 -8.39 -50.87
C SER A 564 2.18 -7.49 -51.69
N TYR A 565 2.32 -6.21 -51.34
CA TYR A 565 3.27 -5.30 -51.98
C TYR A 565 4.72 -5.76 -51.79
N VAL A 566 5.10 -6.17 -50.57
CA VAL A 566 6.45 -6.68 -50.28
C VAL A 566 6.72 -7.99 -51.02
N GLU A 567 5.74 -8.88 -51.11
CA GLU A 567 5.86 -10.15 -51.85
C GLU A 567 6.12 -9.90 -53.34
N GLN A 568 5.35 -9.01 -53.96
CA GLN A 568 5.50 -8.67 -55.38
C GLN A 568 6.87 -8.05 -55.69
N ASN A 569 7.36 -7.16 -54.82
CA ASN A 569 8.68 -6.53 -55.00
C ASN A 569 9.87 -7.45 -54.74
N LYS A 570 9.67 -8.60 -54.08
CA LYS A 570 10.72 -9.62 -53.92
C LYS A 570 10.80 -10.59 -55.10
N ALA A 571 9.74 -10.68 -55.91
CA ALA A 571 9.66 -11.57 -57.07
C ALA A 571 10.16 -10.92 -58.37
N SER A 572 10.30 -9.59 -58.39
CA SER A 572 11.00 -8.78 -59.40
C SER A 572 12.47 -8.63 -59.05
#